data_AF-A0A934EWF2-F1
#
_entry.id   AF-A0A934EWF2-F1
#
_cell.length_a   1.000
_cell.length_b   1.000
_cell.length_c   1.000
_cell.angle_alpha   90.00
_cell.angle_beta   90.00
_cell.angle_gamma   90.00
#
_symmetry.space_group_name_H-M   'P 1'
#
loop_
_entity.id
_entity.type
_entity.pdbx_description
1 polymer ?
#
loop_
_entity_poly.entity_id
_entity_poly.type
_entity_poly.pdbx_seq_one_letter_code
_entity_poly.pdbx_strand_id
1 'polypeptide(L)' 'MAEYDVAQICPNRHVANDMHIDFPEFNKDFCEKCGEKTITQCPSCEKP' A
#
# COMPACT_ATOMS: atom_id res chain seq x y z
N MET A 1 15.47 15.22 8.14
CA MET A 1 14.07 14.97 8.53
C MET A 1 13.78 13.55 8.09
N ALA A 2 13.23 12.69 8.96
CA ALA A 2 12.82 11.36 8.51
C ALA A 2 11.60 11.53 7.61
N GLU A 3 11.76 11.24 6.32
CA GLU A 3 10.64 11.16 5.39
C GLU A 3 9.90 9.84 5.67
N TYR A 4 8.58 9.89 5.70
CA TYR A 4 7.75 8.70 5.85
C TYR A 4 7.38 8.22 4.45
N ASP A 5 7.55 6.93 4.20
CA ASP A 5 7.04 6.28 2.98
C ASP A 5 5.53 5.97 3.13
N VAL A 6 4.88 5.67 2.01
CA VAL A 6 3.48 5.28 1.90
C VAL A 6 3.39 3.75 1.83
N ALA A 7 2.54 3.15 2.66
CA ALA A 7 2.29 1.72 2.60
C ALA A 7 1.27 1.39 1.49
N GLN A 8 1.49 0.27 0.79
CA GLN A 8 0.44 -0.38 -0.01
C GLN A 8 -0.39 -1.30 0.89
N ILE A 9 -1.69 -1.04 0.94
CA ILE A 9 -2.65 -1.87 1.66
C ILE A 9 -3.78 -2.30 0.73
N CYS A 10 -4.53 -3.35 1.04
CA CYS A 10 -5.76 -3.66 0.30
C CYS A 10 -7.01 -3.13 1.04
N PRO A 11 -8.18 -3.04 0.38
CA PRO A 11 -9.44 -2.67 1.01
C PRO A 11 -9.81 -3.54 2.23
N ASN A 12 -9.33 -4.78 2.27
CA ASN A 12 -9.50 -5.71 3.40
C ASN A 12 -8.49 -5.50 4.55
N ARG A 13 -7.65 -4.44 4.49
CA ARG A 13 -6.67 -4.03 5.51
C ARG A 13 -5.46 -4.95 5.66
N HIS A 14 -5.11 -5.71 4.64
CA HIS A 14 -3.82 -6.39 4.59
C HIS A 14 -2.76 -5.46 4.03
N VAL A 15 -1.61 -5.37 4.70
CA VAL A 15 -0.42 -4.71 4.17
C VAL A 15 0.20 -5.60 3.10
N ALA A 16 0.44 -5.04 1.92
CA ALA A 16 1.08 -5.69 0.79
C ALA A 16 2.56 -5.28 0.65
N ASN A 17 2.85 -4.01 0.90
CA ASN A 17 4.20 -3.44 0.97
C ASN A 17 4.18 -2.27 1.96
N ASP A 18 5.19 -2.13 2.82
CA ASP A 18 5.33 -1.03 3.77
C ASP A 18 6.11 0.17 3.20
N MET A 19 6.80 -0.01 2.07
CA MET A 19 7.63 1.02 1.43
C MET A 19 7.35 1.12 -0.07
N HIS A 20 6.30 1.86 -0.46
CA HIS A 20 5.86 1.98 -1.85
C HIS A 20 6.80 2.84 -2.71
N ILE A 21 7.40 3.88 -2.14
CA ILE A 21 8.19 4.89 -2.83
C ILE A 21 9.67 4.52 -2.83
N ASP A 22 10.21 4.09 -1.68
CA ASP A 22 11.63 3.82 -1.53
C ASP A 22 12.04 2.50 -2.21
N PHE A 23 11.15 1.50 -2.20
CA PHE A 23 11.39 0.19 -2.81
C PHE A 23 10.24 -0.26 -3.72
N PRO A 24 10.05 0.42 -4.86
CA PRO A 24 8.94 0.13 -5.76
C PRO A 24 9.01 -1.26 -6.40
N GLU A 25 10.17 -1.92 -6.40
CA GLU A 25 10.32 -3.30 -6.88
C GLU A 25 9.56 -4.32 -6.05
N PHE A 26 9.21 -4.00 -4.80
CA PHE A 26 8.40 -4.87 -3.93
C PHE A 26 6.90 -4.53 -4.00
N ASN A 27 6.52 -3.54 -4.82
CA ASN A 27 5.11 -3.19 -4.99
C ASN A 27 4.32 -4.36 -5.57
N LYS A 28 3.11 -4.54 -5.04
CA LYS A 28 2.21 -5.62 -5.46
C LYS A 28 0.93 -5.02 -5.99
N ASP A 29 0.54 -5.37 -7.20
CA ASP A 29 -0.74 -4.94 -7.78
C ASP A 29 -1.94 -5.51 -7.00
N PHE A 30 -1.77 -6.71 -6.43
CA PHE A 30 -2.80 -7.44 -5.72
C PHE A 30 -2.30 -7.97 -4.38
N CYS A 31 -3.19 -8.06 -3.40
CA CYS A 31 -2.92 -8.62 -2.09
C CYS A 31 -2.74 -10.13 -2.17
N GLU A 32 -1.61 -10.64 -1.69
CA GLU A 32 -1.34 -12.08 -1.66
C GLU A 32 -2.26 -12.87 -0.73
N LYS A 33 -2.90 -12.20 0.23
CA LYS A 33 -3.80 -12.86 1.20
C LYS A 33 -5.23 -13.00 0.70
N CYS A 34 -5.73 -12.04 -0.09
CA CYS A 34 -7.14 -12.00 -0.47
C CYS A 34 -7.40 -11.73 -1.96
N GLY A 35 -6.37 -11.48 -2.78
CA GLY A 35 -6.49 -11.24 -4.22
C GLY A 35 -7.03 -9.86 -4.63
N GLU A 36 -7.47 -9.04 -3.68
CA GLU A 36 -7.93 -7.67 -3.94
C GLU A 36 -6.82 -6.74 -4.41
N LYS A 37 -7.16 -5.75 -5.23
CA LYS A 37 -6.20 -4.74 -5.70
C LYS A 37 -5.66 -3.91 -4.53
N THR A 38 -4.36 -3.66 -4.51
CA THR A 38 -3.74 -2.79 -3.50
C THR A 38 -4.03 -1.31 -3.80
N ILE A 39 -3.98 -0.51 -2.74
CA ILE A 39 -4.21 0.94 -2.72
C ILE A 39 -3.11 1.59 -1.88
N THR A 40 -2.71 2.79 -2.29
CA THR A 40 -1.78 3.66 -1.55
C THR A 40 -2.48 4.90 -1.01
N GLN A 41 -3.78 5.00 -1.21
CA GLN A 41 -4.62 6.10 -0.74
C GLN A 41 -5.91 5.51 -0.20
N CYS A 42 -6.30 5.92 1.00
CA CYS A 42 -7.56 5.50 1.57
C CYS A 42 -8.73 6.19 0.83
N PRO A 43 -9.67 5.45 0.22
CA PRO A 43 -10.78 6.04 -0.53
C PRO A 43 -11.79 6.79 0.37
N SER A 44 -11.75 6.59 1.69
CA SER A 44 -12.67 7.24 2.63
C SER A 44 -12.17 8.60 3.14
N CYS A 45 -10.85 8.81 3.22
CA CYS A 45 -10.28 10.06 3.74
C CYS A 45 -9.41 10.80 2.73
N GLU A 46 -9.21 10.21 1.53
CA GLU A 46 -8.46 10.78 0.40
C GLU A 46 -7.00 11.13 0.74
N LYS A 47 -6.45 10.54 1.80
CA LYS A 47 -5.06 10.71 2.22
C LYS A 47 -4.26 9.42 1.99
N PRO A 48 -3.00 9.53 1.54
CA PRO A 48 -2.05 8.42 1.54
C PRO A 48 -1.64 8.04 2.96
#